data_AF-A0A9W5TJF5-F1
#
_entry.id   AF-A0A9W5TJF5-F1
#
_cell.length_a   1.000
_cell.length_b   1.000
_cell.length_c   1.000
_cell.angle_alpha   90.00
_cell.angle_beta   90.00
_cell.angle_gamma   90.00
#
_symmetry.space_group_name_H-M   'P 1'
#
loop_
_entity.id
_entity.type
_entity.pdbx_description
1 polymer ?
#
loop_
_entity_poly.entity_id
_entity_poly.type
_entity_poly.pdbx_seq_one_letter_code
_entity_poly.pdbx_strand_id
1 'polypeptide(L)'
;MTDHGDLEASGLLDGLDGQARAERAELISWLLDQGVALDQIRGNSAPMLLASRRIIGDDGEYVSARQAAEKFNVDVELFVRIQRAMGLPRVDDPDAAVFLRADAEAAKFTRDFLDAGIDPDELVQITRLLGDGLARAAEAMRYATLAAVIRPGATELEIAQASAALVTNLAPLLGPMIQDMLQLQL
;
A
#
# COMPACT_ATOMS: atom_id res chain seq x y z
N MET A 1 -19.93 -3.86 15.89
CA MET A 1 -20.82 -2.83 16.47
C MET A 1 -20.03 -2.06 17.51
N THR A 2 -19.11 -1.24 17.04
CA THR A 2 -18.37 -0.27 17.85
C THR A 2 -19.36 0.81 18.27
N ASP A 3 -19.44 1.08 19.57
CA ASP A 3 -20.37 2.06 20.13
C ASP A 3 -20.01 3.47 19.65
N HIS A 4 -21.00 4.31 19.32
CA HIS A 4 -20.77 5.71 18.94
C HIS A 4 -20.03 6.49 20.04
N GLY A 5 -20.14 6.05 21.31
CA GLY A 5 -19.38 6.60 22.43
C GLY A 5 -17.85 6.41 22.32
N ASP A 6 -17.38 5.29 21.76
CA ASP A 6 -15.94 5.03 21.56
C ASP A 6 -15.36 5.85 20.39
N LEU A 7 -16.19 6.18 19.39
CA LEU A 7 -15.79 7.00 18.24
C LEU A 7 -15.61 8.47 18.62
N GLU A 8 -16.51 9.03 19.43
CA GLU A 8 -16.41 10.41 19.91
C GLU A 8 -15.14 10.64 20.76
N ALA A 9 -14.74 9.64 21.56
CA ALA A 9 -13.51 9.71 22.36
C ALA A 9 -12.22 9.52 21.53
N SER A 10 -12.32 9.08 20.26
CA SER A 10 -11.17 8.73 19.43
C SER A 10 -10.43 9.93 18.80
N GLY A 11 -11.08 11.10 18.77
CA GLY A 11 -10.60 12.32 18.08
C GLY A 11 -10.65 12.25 16.55
N LEU A 12 -11.15 11.15 15.96
CA LEU A 12 -11.19 10.96 14.50
C LEU A 12 -12.23 11.84 13.78
N LEU A 13 -13.14 12.44 14.55
CA LEU A 13 -14.18 13.34 14.07
C LEU A 13 -13.84 14.82 14.36
N ASP A 14 -12.69 15.10 14.95
CA ASP A 14 -12.32 16.46 15.37
C ASP A 14 -12.24 17.41 14.17
N GLY A 15 -12.83 18.60 14.31
CA GLY A 15 -12.89 19.61 13.26
C GLY A 15 -13.97 19.37 12.18
N LEU A 16 -14.82 18.35 12.34
CA LEU A 16 -15.99 18.10 11.49
C LEU A 16 -17.30 18.38 12.21
N ASP A 17 -18.22 19.05 11.52
CA ASP A 17 -19.54 19.41 12.00
C ASP A 17 -20.65 18.96 11.03
N GLY A 18 -21.88 18.83 11.57
CA GLY A 18 -23.08 18.56 10.79
C GLY A 18 -23.00 17.29 9.93
N GLN A 19 -23.38 17.41 8.65
CA GLN A 19 -23.43 16.29 7.71
C GLN A 19 -22.06 15.63 7.50
N ALA A 20 -20.98 16.42 7.42
CA ALA A 20 -19.63 15.89 7.23
C ALA A 20 -19.18 15.03 8.42
N ARG A 21 -19.57 15.40 9.65
CA ARG A 21 -19.32 14.59 10.86
C ARG A 21 -20.06 13.25 10.79
N ALA A 22 -21.34 13.28 10.41
CA ALA A 22 -22.16 12.08 10.29
C ALA A 22 -21.60 11.11 9.24
N GLU A 23 -21.26 11.60 8.04
CA GLU A 23 -20.68 10.78 6.97
C GLU A 23 -19.33 10.19 7.37
N ARG A 24 -18.48 10.95 8.07
CA ARG A 24 -17.21 10.43 8.59
C ARG A 24 -17.43 9.34 9.64
N ALA A 25 -18.41 9.50 10.53
CA ALA A 25 -18.71 8.48 11.54
C ALA A 25 -19.14 7.15 10.90
N GLU A 26 -19.99 7.20 9.86
CA GLU A 26 -20.38 6.04 9.08
C GLU A 26 -19.19 5.37 8.39
N LEU A 27 -18.30 6.14 7.76
CA LEU A 27 -17.07 5.62 7.17
C LEU A 27 -16.21 4.90 8.21
N ILE A 28 -15.92 5.54 9.35
CA ILE A 28 -15.03 4.97 10.36
C ILE A 28 -15.62 3.67 10.90
N SER A 29 -16.92 3.64 11.21
CA SER A 29 -17.58 2.42 11.66
C SER A 29 -17.40 1.29 10.64
N TRP A 30 -17.61 1.58 9.35
CA TRP A 30 -17.42 0.58 8.30
C TRP A 30 -15.96 0.13 8.16
N LEU A 31 -14.99 1.04 8.23
CA LEU A 31 -13.56 0.71 8.18
C LEU A 31 -13.13 -0.21 9.32
N LEU A 32 -13.64 0.03 10.53
CA LEU A 32 -13.41 -0.86 11.69
C LEU A 32 -13.98 -2.26 11.43
N ASP A 33 -15.17 -2.35 10.85
CA ASP A 33 -15.76 -3.64 10.45
C ASP A 33 -14.96 -4.34 9.32
N GLN A 34 -14.21 -3.59 8.50
CA GLN A 34 -13.25 -4.13 7.52
C GLN A 34 -11.90 -4.52 8.14
N GLY A 35 -11.73 -4.39 9.47
CA GLY A 35 -10.49 -4.73 10.18
C GLY A 35 -9.38 -3.68 10.08
N VAL A 36 -9.72 -2.44 9.71
CA VAL A 36 -8.78 -1.31 9.75
C VAL A 36 -8.67 -0.81 11.19
N ALA A 37 -7.44 -0.69 11.71
CA ALA A 37 -7.24 -0.25 13.09
C ALA A 37 -7.37 1.29 13.25
N LEU A 38 -7.76 1.75 14.44
CA LEU A 38 -8.02 3.19 14.71
C LEU A 38 -6.81 4.09 14.47
N ASP A 39 -5.61 3.61 14.79
CA ASP A 39 -4.35 4.28 14.54
C ASP A 39 -4.06 4.45 13.04
N GLN A 40 -4.37 3.43 12.22
CA GLN A 40 -4.27 3.51 10.77
C GLN A 40 -5.23 4.56 10.19
N ILE A 41 -6.46 4.65 10.73
CA ILE A 41 -7.44 5.67 10.32
C ILE A 41 -6.93 7.06 10.70
N ARG A 42 -6.41 7.24 11.91
CA ARG A 42 -5.88 8.53 12.41
C ARG A 42 -4.69 9.03 11.59
N GLY A 43 -3.82 8.12 11.16
CA GLY A 43 -2.62 8.45 10.39
C GLY A 43 -2.86 8.80 8.92
N ASN A 44 -4.11 8.72 8.42
CA ASN A 44 -4.39 8.89 7.00
C ASN A 44 -5.31 10.08 6.70
N SER A 45 -4.90 10.95 5.78
CA SER A 45 -5.70 12.08 5.32
C SER A 45 -6.84 11.69 4.37
N ALA A 46 -6.79 10.49 3.79
CA ALA A 46 -7.80 9.94 2.89
C ALA A 46 -8.29 8.56 3.39
N PRO A 47 -9.00 8.51 4.53
CA PRO A 47 -9.36 7.25 5.17
C PRO A 47 -10.28 6.37 4.32
N MET A 48 -11.06 6.96 3.40
CA MET A 48 -11.95 6.22 2.48
C MET A 48 -11.20 5.24 1.56
N LEU A 49 -9.88 5.37 1.38
CA LEU A 49 -9.08 4.48 0.54
C LEU A 49 -8.36 3.38 1.33
N LEU A 50 -8.48 3.35 2.67
CA LEU A 50 -7.75 2.37 3.50
C LEU A 50 -8.19 0.94 3.20
N ALA A 51 -9.49 0.69 3.08
CA ALA A 51 -10.00 -0.64 2.75
C ALA A 51 -9.49 -1.16 1.40
N SER A 52 -9.42 -0.30 0.37
CA SER A 52 -8.91 -0.71 -0.94
C SER A 52 -7.40 -0.92 -0.96
N ARG A 53 -6.63 -0.18 -0.14
CA ARG A 53 -5.18 -0.43 0.05
C ARG A 53 -4.90 -1.79 0.70
N ARG A 54 -5.72 -2.22 1.66
CA ARG A 54 -5.56 -3.53 2.30
C ARG A 54 -5.67 -4.69 1.30
N ILE A 55 -6.53 -4.56 0.29
CA ILE A 55 -6.70 -5.57 -0.78
C ILE A 55 -5.41 -5.78 -1.59
N ILE A 56 -4.59 -4.73 -1.75
CA ILE A 56 -3.37 -4.76 -2.57
C ILE A 56 -2.08 -4.98 -1.74
N GLY A 57 -2.21 -5.36 -0.47
CA GLY A 57 -1.07 -5.85 0.33
C GLY A 57 -0.81 -5.12 1.65
N ASP A 58 -1.54 -4.05 1.97
CA ASP A 58 -1.42 -3.40 3.28
C ASP A 58 -2.16 -4.24 4.35
N ASP A 59 -1.47 -5.19 4.97
CA ASP A 59 -2.03 -5.98 6.07
C ASP A 59 -1.99 -5.28 7.43
N GLY A 60 -1.33 -4.11 7.51
CA GLY A 60 -1.10 -3.34 8.73
C GLY A 60 0.08 -3.84 9.58
N GLU A 61 0.82 -4.84 9.12
CA GLU A 61 2.03 -5.31 9.80
C GLU A 61 3.25 -4.57 9.27
N TYR A 62 4.08 -4.07 10.20
CA TYR A 62 5.33 -3.39 9.89
C TYR A 62 6.53 -4.23 10.33
N VAL A 63 7.55 -4.26 9.48
CA VAL A 63 8.81 -4.99 9.71
C VAL A 63 10.01 -4.08 9.42
N SER A 64 11.17 -4.46 9.97
CA SER A 64 12.42 -3.76 9.70
C SER A 64 13.10 -4.27 8.43
N ALA A 65 13.98 -3.46 7.84
CA ALA A 65 14.79 -3.89 6.70
C ALA A 65 15.68 -5.09 7.06
N ARG A 66 16.22 -5.12 8.30
CA ARG A 66 17.02 -6.25 8.79
C ARG A 66 16.21 -7.54 8.85
N GLN A 67 15.03 -7.50 9.47
CA GLN A 67 14.15 -8.68 9.57
C GLN A 67 13.79 -9.24 8.19
N ALA A 68 13.46 -8.36 7.23
CA ALA A 68 13.13 -8.78 5.88
C ALA A 68 14.36 -9.32 5.12
N ALA A 69 15.53 -8.69 5.24
CA ALA A 69 16.77 -9.17 4.62
C ALA A 69 17.18 -10.56 5.13
N GLU A 70 17.10 -10.78 6.46
CA GLU A 70 17.36 -12.07 7.10
C GLU A 70 16.40 -13.15 6.61
N LYS A 71 15.10 -12.82 6.49
CA LYS A 71 14.07 -13.76 6.00
C LYS A 71 14.39 -14.32 4.61
N PHE A 72 14.98 -13.51 3.73
CA PHE A 72 15.33 -13.91 2.35
C PHE A 72 16.81 -14.24 2.16
N ASN A 73 17.60 -14.27 3.23
CA ASN A 73 19.03 -14.56 3.18
C ASN A 73 19.79 -13.64 2.21
N VAL A 74 19.51 -12.34 2.29
CA VAL A 74 20.17 -11.28 1.51
C VAL A 74 20.96 -10.39 2.46
N ASP A 75 22.12 -9.91 2.03
CA ASP A 75 22.87 -8.90 2.77
C ASP A 75 22.01 -7.64 2.99
N VAL A 76 21.98 -7.14 4.23
CA VAL A 76 21.10 -6.03 4.62
C VAL A 76 21.43 -4.73 3.88
N GLU A 77 22.70 -4.48 3.54
CA GLU A 77 23.10 -3.27 2.82
C GLU A 77 22.58 -3.33 1.37
N LEU A 78 22.77 -4.47 0.70
CA LEU A 78 22.21 -4.67 -0.64
C LEU A 78 20.67 -4.62 -0.62
N PHE A 79 20.04 -5.25 0.38
CA PHE A 79 18.60 -5.25 0.51
C PHE A 79 18.02 -3.84 0.65
N VAL A 80 18.63 -2.99 1.48
CA VAL A 80 18.27 -1.57 1.61
C VAL A 80 18.48 -0.81 0.29
N ARG A 81 19.55 -1.10 -0.46
CA ARG A 81 19.77 -0.50 -1.79
C ARG A 81 18.67 -0.89 -2.79
N ILE A 82 18.24 -2.15 -2.79
CA ILE A 82 17.14 -2.64 -3.62
C ILE A 82 15.81 -1.99 -3.21
N GLN A 83 15.49 -1.93 -1.91
CA GLN A 83 14.29 -1.24 -1.43
C GLN A 83 14.22 0.22 -1.86
N ARG A 84 15.34 0.96 -1.75
CA ARG A 84 15.43 2.33 -2.26
C ARG A 84 15.23 2.40 -3.77
N ALA A 85 15.75 1.42 -4.52
CA ALA A 85 15.55 1.33 -5.96
C ALA A 85 14.09 1.01 -6.34
N MET A 86 13.36 0.27 -5.50
CA MET A 86 11.91 0.06 -5.66
C MET A 86 11.07 1.31 -5.35
N GLY A 87 11.69 2.38 -4.82
CA GLY A 87 11.02 3.62 -4.45
C GLY A 87 10.49 3.66 -3.01
N LEU A 88 10.90 2.71 -2.16
CA LEU A 88 10.51 2.72 -0.74
C LEU A 88 11.18 3.87 0.03
N PRO A 89 10.54 4.38 1.11
CA PRO A 89 11.09 5.45 1.92
C PRO A 89 12.50 5.16 2.42
N ARG A 90 13.32 6.20 2.52
CA ARG A 90 14.63 6.10 3.15
C ARG A 90 14.46 5.97 4.66
N VAL A 91 15.03 4.91 5.20
CA VAL A 91 15.14 4.67 6.65
C VAL A 91 16.63 4.59 6.98
N ASP A 92 17.05 5.36 7.97
CA ASP A 92 18.47 5.40 8.39
C ASP A 92 18.80 4.26 9.37
N ASP A 93 17.83 3.82 10.19
CA ASP A 93 17.97 2.67 11.08
C ASP A 93 17.37 1.40 10.44
N PRO A 94 18.18 0.41 10.02
CA PRO A 94 17.68 -0.83 9.43
C PRO A 94 16.91 -1.72 10.40
N ASP A 95 16.97 -1.43 11.71
CA ASP A 95 16.26 -2.16 12.76
C ASP A 95 14.87 -1.56 13.08
N ALA A 96 14.56 -0.38 12.56
CA ALA A 96 13.26 0.26 12.74
C ALA A 96 12.16 -0.46 11.93
N ALA A 97 11.10 -0.89 12.60
CA ALA A 97 9.95 -1.55 11.98
C ALA A 97 8.99 -0.53 11.34
N VAL A 98 9.33 -0.06 10.14
CA VAL A 98 8.63 1.05 9.47
C VAL A 98 8.18 0.72 8.04
N PHE A 99 8.58 -0.42 7.48
CA PHE A 99 8.09 -0.86 6.18
C PHE A 99 6.88 -1.77 6.35
N LEU A 100 5.84 -1.57 5.54
CA LEU A 100 4.77 -2.55 5.43
C LEU A 100 5.37 -3.90 5.05
N ARG A 101 4.90 -4.98 5.67
CA ARG A 101 5.49 -6.31 5.46
C ARG A 101 5.47 -6.70 3.98
N ALA A 102 4.35 -6.49 3.28
CA ALA A 102 4.26 -6.78 1.85
C ALA A 102 5.30 -6.00 1.01
N ASP A 103 5.53 -4.73 1.34
CA ASP A 103 6.50 -3.87 0.66
C ASP A 103 7.94 -4.28 0.97
N ALA A 104 8.25 -4.53 2.25
CA ALA A 104 9.56 -4.98 2.68
C ALA A 104 9.96 -6.30 2.01
N GLU A 105 8.99 -7.19 1.85
CA GLU A 105 9.16 -8.51 1.24
C GLU A 105 9.13 -8.50 -0.30
N ALA A 106 8.88 -7.36 -0.93
CA ALA A 106 8.88 -7.24 -2.39
C ALA A 106 10.25 -7.58 -3.00
N ALA A 107 11.35 -7.37 -2.26
CA ALA A 107 12.72 -7.71 -2.66
C ALA A 107 13.08 -9.20 -2.49
N LYS A 108 12.12 -10.10 -2.23
CA LYS A 108 12.38 -11.54 -2.07
C LYS A 108 13.09 -12.20 -3.26
N PHE A 109 12.93 -11.65 -4.46
CA PHE A 109 13.56 -12.16 -5.68
C PHE A 109 15.08 -11.93 -5.72
N THR A 110 15.62 -11.02 -4.88
CA THR A 110 17.02 -10.60 -4.98
C THR A 110 17.98 -11.78 -4.91
N ARG A 111 17.76 -12.75 -4.02
CA ARG A 111 18.64 -13.90 -3.86
C ARG A 111 18.72 -14.76 -5.12
N ASP A 112 17.58 -15.00 -5.78
CA ASP A 112 17.52 -15.85 -6.97
C ASP A 112 18.28 -15.22 -8.15
N PHE A 113 18.22 -13.89 -8.31
CA PHE A 113 18.97 -13.18 -9.35
C PHE A 113 20.49 -13.20 -9.09
N LEU A 114 20.91 -13.06 -7.83
CA LEU A 114 22.33 -13.18 -7.46
C LEU A 114 22.86 -14.60 -7.73
N ASP A 115 22.03 -15.63 -7.48
CA ASP A 115 22.40 -17.02 -7.71
C ASP A 115 22.49 -17.39 -9.19
N ALA A 116 21.74 -16.69 -10.03
CA ALA A 116 21.87 -16.75 -11.47
C ALA A 116 23.14 -16.03 -11.99
N GLY A 117 23.90 -15.35 -11.11
CA GLY A 117 25.14 -14.66 -11.44
C GLY A 117 24.97 -13.23 -11.92
N ILE A 118 23.80 -12.61 -11.70
CA ILE A 118 23.59 -11.19 -12.00
C ILE A 118 24.34 -10.33 -10.99
N ASP A 119 25.06 -9.33 -11.50
CA ASP A 119 25.81 -8.41 -10.64
C ASP A 119 24.86 -7.60 -9.73
N PRO A 120 25.19 -7.41 -8.44
CA PRO A 120 24.35 -6.66 -7.51
C PRO A 120 24.05 -5.22 -7.95
N ASP A 121 25.02 -4.53 -8.55
CA ASP A 121 24.85 -3.15 -8.98
C ASP A 121 23.97 -3.07 -10.24
N GLU A 122 24.09 -4.05 -11.15
CA GLU A 122 23.18 -4.22 -12.29
C GLU A 122 21.75 -4.49 -11.81
N LEU A 123 21.56 -5.39 -10.83
CA LEU A 123 20.25 -5.69 -10.28
C LEU A 123 19.59 -4.46 -9.62
N VAL A 124 20.37 -3.64 -8.91
CA VAL A 124 19.90 -2.36 -8.36
C VAL A 124 19.47 -1.40 -9.49
N GLN A 125 20.20 -1.35 -10.60
CA GLN A 125 19.84 -0.50 -11.73
C GLN A 125 18.55 -0.98 -12.42
N ILE A 126 18.41 -2.28 -12.67
CA ILE A 126 17.19 -2.87 -13.24
C ILE A 126 15.98 -2.56 -12.34
N THR A 127 16.15 -2.78 -11.04
CA THR A 127 15.09 -2.50 -10.04
C THR A 127 14.68 -1.04 -10.08
N ARG A 128 15.63 -0.11 -10.20
CA ARG A 128 15.35 1.33 -10.27
C ARG A 128 14.53 1.70 -11.51
N LEU A 129 14.92 1.18 -12.67
CA LEU A 129 14.21 1.44 -13.93
C LEU A 129 12.77 0.91 -13.88
N LEU A 130 12.59 -0.30 -13.33
CA LEU A 130 11.26 -0.88 -13.13
C LEU A 130 10.45 -0.07 -12.11
N GLY A 131 11.04 0.30 -10.97
CA GLY A 131 10.40 1.13 -9.95
C GLY A 131 9.91 2.46 -10.50
N ASP A 132 10.76 3.19 -11.22
CA ASP A 132 10.40 4.48 -11.84
C ASP A 132 9.31 4.34 -12.93
N GLY A 133 9.35 3.26 -13.70
CA GLY A 133 8.33 2.93 -14.70
C GLY A 133 6.97 2.60 -14.07
N LEU A 134 6.98 1.69 -13.10
CA LEU A 134 5.79 1.22 -12.41
C LEU A 134 5.16 2.30 -11.53
N ALA A 135 5.93 3.18 -10.90
CA ALA A 135 5.40 4.31 -10.14
C ALA A 135 4.53 5.23 -11.01
N ARG A 136 4.95 5.49 -12.26
CA ARG A 136 4.16 6.28 -13.22
C ARG A 136 2.89 5.54 -13.66
N ALA A 137 2.98 4.24 -13.88
CA ALA A 137 1.82 3.42 -14.22
C ALA A 137 0.80 3.37 -13.05
N ALA A 138 1.29 3.18 -11.82
CA ALA A 138 0.47 3.16 -10.61
C ALA A 138 -0.27 4.50 -10.41
N GLU A 139 0.39 5.62 -10.68
CA GLU A 139 -0.26 6.94 -10.61
C GLU A 139 -1.41 7.07 -11.64
N ALA A 140 -1.20 6.62 -12.88
CA ALA A 140 -2.25 6.61 -13.88
C ALA A 140 -3.42 5.68 -13.50
N MET A 141 -3.12 4.50 -12.96
CA MET A 141 -4.13 3.54 -12.47
C MET A 141 -4.92 4.12 -11.30
N ARG A 142 -4.25 4.81 -10.36
CA ARG A 142 -4.89 5.48 -9.22
C ARG A 142 -5.87 6.54 -9.70
N TYR A 143 -5.46 7.39 -10.65
CA TYR A 143 -6.33 8.37 -11.26
C TYR A 143 -7.55 7.73 -11.93
N ALA A 144 -7.33 6.70 -12.77
CA ALA A 144 -8.42 6.00 -13.47
C ALA A 144 -9.42 5.34 -12.50
N THR A 145 -8.91 4.74 -11.42
CA THR A 145 -9.73 4.10 -10.37
C THR A 145 -10.58 5.15 -9.65
N LEU A 146 -9.97 6.27 -9.23
CA LEU A 146 -10.70 7.35 -8.55
C LEU A 146 -11.76 7.98 -9.47
N ALA A 147 -11.43 8.22 -10.74
CA ALA A 147 -12.37 8.75 -11.71
C ALA A 147 -13.58 7.82 -11.95
N ALA A 148 -13.41 6.51 -11.79
CA ALA A 148 -14.49 5.53 -11.95
C ALA A 148 -15.44 5.47 -10.74
N VAL A 149 -14.97 5.82 -9.53
CA VAL A 149 -15.75 5.68 -8.28
C VAL A 149 -16.29 7.00 -7.74
N ILE A 150 -15.63 8.13 -8.01
CA ILE A 150 -16.08 9.44 -7.55
C ILE A 150 -17.26 9.90 -8.39
N ARG A 151 -18.38 10.17 -7.72
CA ARG A 151 -19.60 10.72 -8.33
C ARG A 151 -20.05 11.98 -7.58
N PRO A 152 -20.67 12.95 -8.26
CA PRO A 152 -21.24 14.12 -7.59
C PRO A 152 -22.22 13.70 -6.48
N GLY A 153 -22.00 14.21 -5.27
CA GLY A 153 -22.85 13.93 -4.11
C GLY A 153 -22.63 12.58 -3.43
N ALA A 154 -21.63 11.79 -3.84
CA ALA A 154 -21.30 10.55 -3.16
C ALA A 154 -20.68 10.83 -1.78
N THR A 155 -21.10 10.07 -0.76
CA THR A 155 -20.53 10.14 0.59
C THR A 155 -19.16 9.48 0.65
N GLU A 156 -18.40 9.74 1.72
CA GLU A 156 -17.10 9.06 1.92
C GLU A 156 -17.23 7.53 1.98
N LEU A 157 -18.29 7.03 2.62
CA LEU A 157 -18.59 5.60 2.74
C LEU A 157 -18.89 4.98 1.36
N GLU A 158 -19.69 5.64 0.54
CA GLU A 158 -20.01 5.16 -0.82
C GLU A 158 -18.77 5.06 -1.69
N ILE A 159 -17.87 6.06 -1.62
CA ILE A 159 -16.59 6.03 -2.34
C ILE A 159 -15.72 4.88 -1.83
N ALA A 160 -15.65 4.66 -0.51
CA ALA A 160 -14.85 3.59 0.08
C ALA A 160 -15.33 2.21 -0.37
N GLN A 161 -16.65 1.97 -0.32
CA GLN A 161 -17.26 0.71 -0.76
C GLN A 161 -17.07 0.48 -2.26
N ALA A 162 -17.29 1.51 -3.08
CA ALA A 162 -17.10 1.42 -4.53
C ALA A 162 -15.63 1.15 -4.89
N SER A 163 -14.68 1.82 -4.22
CA SER A 163 -13.24 1.60 -4.41
C SER A 163 -12.83 0.18 -4.01
N ALA A 164 -13.26 -0.30 -2.84
CA ALA A 164 -12.96 -1.64 -2.38
C ALA A 164 -13.52 -2.72 -3.33
N ALA A 165 -14.76 -2.55 -3.80
CA ALA A 165 -15.37 -3.48 -4.76
C ALA A 165 -14.64 -3.48 -6.11
N LEU A 166 -14.27 -2.31 -6.62
CA LEU A 166 -13.54 -2.19 -7.88
C LEU A 166 -12.16 -2.84 -7.79
N VAL A 167 -11.40 -2.53 -6.73
CA VAL A 167 -10.05 -3.09 -6.52
C VAL A 167 -10.10 -4.60 -6.27
N THR A 168 -11.09 -5.11 -5.55
CA THR A 168 -11.30 -6.57 -5.38
C THR A 168 -11.37 -7.29 -6.73
N ASN A 169 -12.06 -6.70 -7.70
CA ASN A 169 -12.24 -7.31 -9.02
C ASN A 169 -10.99 -7.15 -9.92
N LEU A 170 -10.27 -6.03 -9.81
CA LEU A 170 -9.16 -5.71 -10.71
C LEU A 170 -7.80 -6.21 -10.20
N ALA A 171 -7.57 -6.26 -8.88
CA ALA A 171 -6.28 -6.61 -8.30
C ALA A 171 -5.72 -7.95 -8.80
N PRO A 172 -6.52 -9.04 -8.93
CA PRO A 172 -6.03 -10.32 -9.45
C PRO A 172 -5.54 -10.25 -10.91
N LEU A 173 -5.98 -9.24 -11.68
CA LEU A 173 -5.63 -9.08 -13.10
C LEU A 173 -4.32 -8.30 -13.30
N LEU A 174 -3.87 -7.54 -12.29
CA LEU A 174 -2.70 -6.66 -12.41
C LEU A 174 -1.40 -7.44 -12.60
N GLY A 175 -1.20 -8.50 -11.80
CA GLY A 175 0.00 -9.35 -11.90
C GLY A 175 0.18 -9.96 -13.30
N PRO A 176 -0.81 -10.71 -13.82
CA PRO A 176 -0.76 -11.25 -15.18
C PRO A 176 -0.55 -10.17 -16.25
N MET A 177 -1.28 -9.05 -16.16
CA MET A 177 -1.14 -7.95 -17.12
C MET A 177 0.29 -7.39 -17.18
N ILE A 178 0.90 -7.11 -16.03
CA ILE A 178 2.27 -6.58 -15.97
C ILE A 178 3.27 -7.61 -16.49
N GLN A 179 3.09 -8.88 -16.12
CA GLN A 179 3.93 -9.98 -16.59
C GLN A 179 3.87 -10.12 -18.12
N ASP A 180 2.68 -10.14 -18.70
CA ASP A 180 2.48 -10.27 -20.15
C ASP A 180 3.11 -9.08 -20.90
N MET A 181 2.93 -7.86 -20.38
CA MET A 181 3.56 -6.67 -20.96
C MET A 181 5.08 -6.74 -20.92
N LEU A 182 5.66 -7.20 -19.80
CA LEU A 182 7.11 -7.38 -19.68
C LEU A 182 7.62 -8.42 -20.70
N GLN A 183 6.93 -9.55 -20.84
CA GLN A 183 7.30 -10.59 -21.80
C GLN A 183 7.25 -10.12 -23.25
N LEU A 184 6.34 -9.21 -23.61
CA LEU A 184 6.28 -8.63 -24.95
C LEU A 184 7.46 -7.71 -25.28
N GLN A 185 8.17 -7.17 -24.28
CA GLN A 185 9.33 -6.29 -24.48
C GLN A 185 10.66 -7.06 -24.53
N LEU A 186 10.68 -8.32 -24.10
CA LEU A 186 11.86 -9.20 -24.08
C LEU A 186 11.93 -10.02 -25.38
#